data_AF-A0A1U7CWD5-F1
#
_entry.id   AF-A0A1U7CWD5-F1
#
_cell.length_a   1.000
_cell.length_b   1.000
_cell.length_c   1.000
_cell.angle_alpha   90.00
_cell.angle_beta   90.00
_cell.angle_gamma   90.00
#
_symmetry.space_group_name_H-M   'P 1'
#
loop_
_entity.id
_entity.type
_entity.pdbx_description
1 polymer ?
#
loop_
_entity_poly.entity_id
_entity_poly.type
_entity_poly.pdbx_seq_one_letter_code
_entity_poly.pdbx_strand_id
1 'polypeptide(L)'
;MTQRQLEGAVADATGESLAMVRNRGFGLMTPVPPSPAPEGLALAVDCPLCRRPVAYPGRGRDGLLHLAECLPCDLYFAIRPDDIRIGEPV
;
A
#
# COMPACT_ATOMS: atom_id res chain seq x y z
N MET A 1 -0.65 -26.96 -3.08
CA MET A 1 -1.47 -26.97 -4.31
C MET A 1 -0.56 -26.63 -5.47
N THR A 2 -0.72 -27.25 -6.64
CA THR A 2 0.05 -26.92 -7.85
C THR A 2 -0.71 -25.93 -8.72
N GLN A 3 0.00 -25.25 -9.63
CA GLN A 3 -0.61 -24.30 -10.59
C GLN A 3 -1.76 -24.95 -11.40
N ARG A 4 -1.58 -26.20 -11.83
CA ARG A 4 -2.59 -26.95 -12.58
C ARG A 4 -3.82 -27.29 -11.73
N GLN A 5 -3.63 -27.54 -10.43
CA GLN A 5 -4.73 -27.76 -9.50
C GLN A 5 -5.51 -26.47 -9.24
N LEU A 6 -4.83 -25.33 -9.15
CA LEU A 6 -5.47 -24.01 -9.03
C LEU A 6 -6.33 -23.71 -10.27
N GLU A 7 -5.74 -23.86 -11.46
CA GLU A 7 -6.46 -23.65 -12.73
C GLU A 7 -7.71 -24.52 -12.85
N GLY A 8 -7.62 -25.79 -12.46
CA GLY A 8 -8.77 -26.71 -12.43
C GLY A 8 -9.83 -26.27 -11.43
N ALA A 9 -9.44 -25.92 -10.20
CA ALA A 9 -10.38 -25.47 -9.17
C ALA A 9 -11.11 -24.17 -9.56
N VAL A 10 -10.43 -23.24 -10.23
CA VAL A 10 -11.05 -22.02 -10.75
C VAL A 10 -12.05 -22.35 -11.86
N ALA A 11 -11.66 -23.20 -12.82
CA ALA A 11 -12.54 -23.64 -13.90
C ALA A 11 -13.80 -24.34 -13.37
N ASP A 12 -13.66 -25.23 -12.38
CA ASP A 12 -14.78 -25.94 -11.76
C ASP A 12 -15.71 -24.98 -11.00
N ALA A 13 -15.15 -23.97 -10.33
CA ALA A 13 -15.93 -23.00 -9.55
C ALA A 13 -16.66 -21.96 -10.43
N THR A 14 -16.07 -21.56 -11.56
CA THR A 14 -16.64 -20.52 -12.43
C THR A 14 -17.40 -21.07 -13.63
N GLY A 15 -17.23 -22.36 -13.96
CA GLY A 15 -17.74 -22.97 -15.19
C GLY A 15 -16.99 -22.52 -16.45
N GLU A 16 -15.89 -21.79 -16.31
CA GLU A 16 -15.07 -21.34 -17.43
C GLU A 16 -14.11 -22.44 -17.90
N SER A 17 -13.74 -22.39 -19.18
CA SER A 17 -12.77 -23.35 -19.72
C SER A 17 -11.36 -23.14 -19.16
N LEU A 18 -10.59 -24.23 -19.02
CA LEU A 18 -9.18 -24.19 -18.61
C LEU A 18 -8.32 -23.24 -19.46
N ALA A 19 -8.61 -23.12 -20.76
CA ALA A 19 -7.89 -22.19 -21.65
C ALA A 19 -8.13 -20.73 -21.25
N MET A 20 -9.38 -20.39 -20.88
CA MET A 20 -9.76 -19.05 -20.43
C MET A 20 -9.11 -18.70 -19.09
N VAL A 21 -9.14 -19.63 -18.15
CA VAL A 21 -8.50 -19.48 -16.82
C VAL A 21 -6.99 -19.25 -16.96
N ARG A 22 -6.31 -20.04 -17.80
CA ARG A 22 -4.89 -19.85 -18.10
C ARG A 22 -4.58 -18.47 -18.67
N ASN A 23 -5.42 -17.99 -19.58
CA ASN A 23 -5.21 -16.70 -20.23
C ASN A 23 -5.43 -15.53 -19.26
N ARG A 24 -6.15 -15.73 -18.15
CA ARG A 24 -6.32 -14.74 -17.08
C ARG A 24 -5.17 -14.72 -16.07
N GLY A 25 -4.26 -15.71 -16.10
CA GLY A 25 -3.02 -15.68 -15.32
C GLY A 25 -3.21 -15.84 -13.81
N PHE A 26 -4.19 -16.64 -13.36
CA PHE A 26 -4.32 -16.97 -11.93
C PHE A 26 -3.03 -17.63 -11.43
N GLY A 27 -2.52 -17.18 -10.29
CA GLY A 27 -1.30 -17.71 -9.69
C GLY A 27 -1.49 -18.05 -8.23
N LEU A 28 -0.70 -19.01 -7.74
CA LEU A 28 -0.61 -19.28 -6.31
C LEU A 28 0.07 -18.08 -5.64
N MET A 29 -0.68 -17.33 -4.82
CA MET A 29 -0.06 -16.37 -3.93
C MET A 29 0.73 -17.13 -2.88
N THR A 30 2.05 -17.18 -3.03
CA THR A 30 2.91 -17.49 -1.88
C THR A 30 2.67 -16.38 -0.86
N PRO A 31 2.27 -16.68 0.39
CA PRO A 31 2.21 -15.67 1.41
C PRO A 31 3.60 -15.07 1.50
N VAL A 32 3.74 -13.82 1.02
CA VAL A 32 4.93 -13.03 1.23
C VAL A 32 5.02 -12.92 2.75
N PRO A 33 6.04 -13.52 3.41
CA PRO A 33 6.26 -13.21 4.83
C PRO A 33 6.34 -11.69 4.91
N PRO A 34 5.76 -11.03 5.93
CA PRO A 34 5.84 -9.59 6.05
C PRO A 34 7.31 -9.22 5.89
N SER A 35 7.65 -8.64 4.73
CA SER A 35 8.99 -8.13 4.51
C SER A 35 9.20 -7.16 5.68
N PRO A 36 10.32 -7.23 6.43
CA PRO A 36 10.66 -6.11 7.27
C PRO A 36 10.53 -4.89 6.37
N ALA A 37 9.74 -3.90 6.79
CA ALA A 37 9.64 -2.65 6.06
C ALA A 37 11.09 -2.25 5.77
N PRO A 38 11.50 -2.09 4.50
CA PRO A 38 12.89 -1.80 4.17
C PRO A 38 13.34 -0.66 5.06
N GLU A 39 14.34 -0.93 5.90
CA GLU A 39 14.77 -0.05 6.97
C GLU A 39 15.04 1.33 6.36
N GLY A 40 14.18 2.31 6.64
CA GLY A 40 14.24 3.66 6.05
C GLY A 40 13.08 4.07 5.13
N LEU A 41 12.25 3.15 4.62
CA LEU A 41 11.06 3.55 3.85
C LEU A 41 9.85 3.73 4.78
N ALA A 42 9.44 4.99 4.97
CA ALA A 42 8.20 5.33 5.65
C ALA A 42 7.27 6.12 4.72
N LEU A 43 6.02 6.27 5.15
CA LEU A 43 5.10 7.20 4.50
C LEU A 43 5.45 8.62 4.96
N ALA A 44 5.56 9.53 4.00
CA ALA A 44 5.88 10.93 4.23
C ALA A 44 4.96 11.85 3.43
N VAL A 45 4.83 13.08 3.89
CA VAL A 45 4.12 14.19 3.23
C VAL A 45 5.01 15.42 3.24
N ASP A 46 4.88 16.30 2.25
CA ASP A 46 5.71 17.52 2.19
C ASP A 46 5.06 18.66 2.97
N CYS A 47 5.83 19.33 3.82
CA CYS A 47 5.39 20.56 4.47
C CYS A 47 5.03 21.63 3.40
N PRO A 48 3.86 22.28 3.49
CA PRO A 48 3.46 23.30 2.51
C PRO A 48 4.33 24.56 2.57
N LEU A 49 5.01 24.83 3.69
CA LEU A 49 5.91 25.98 3.86
C LEU A 49 7.34 25.68 3.41
N CYS A 50 8.00 24.71 4.05
CA CYS A 50 9.43 24.44 3.81
C CYS A 50 9.70 23.31 2.82
N ARG A 51 8.66 22.63 2.31
CA ARG A 51 8.73 21.51 1.36
C ARG A 51 9.57 20.32 1.84
N ARG A 52 9.94 20.27 3.13
CA ARG A 52 10.64 19.11 3.72
C ARG A 52 9.65 17.95 3.93
N PRO A 53 10.10 16.70 3.74
CA PRO A 53 9.32 15.53 4.12
C PRO A 53 9.10 15.52 5.63
N VAL A 54 7.88 15.25 6.05
CA VAL A 54 7.52 14.94 7.43
C VAL A 54 6.84 13.59 7.50
N ALA A 55 6.95 12.89 8.63
CA ALA A 55 6.34 11.58 8.83
C ALA A 55 4.81 11.66 8.69
N TYR A 56 4.23 10.73 7.92
CA TYR A 56 2.79 10.59 7.81
C TYR A 56 2.22 10.06 9.15
N PRO A 57 1.28 10.78 9.79
CA PRO A 57 0.80 10.46 11.14
C PRO A 57 -0.15 9.25 11.20
N GLY A 58 -0.49 8.65 10.04
CA GLY A 58 -1.47 7.58 9.97
C GLY A 58 -2.91 8.08 9.84
N ARG A 59 -3.84 7.13 9.85
CA ARG A 59 -5.29 7.39 9.91
C ARG A 59 -5.80 7.15 11.32
N GLY A 60 -6.81 7.92 11.72
CA GLY A 60 -7.53 7.71 12.96
C GLY A 60 -8.35 6.43 12.93
N ARG A 61 -8.85 6.01 14.09
CA ARG A 61 -9.73 4.82 14.20
C ARG A 61 -11.05 4.98 13.44
N ASP A 62 -11.45 6.22 13.19
CA ASP A 62 -12.61 6.63 12.39
C ASP A 62 -12.31 6.68 10.88
N GLY A 63 -11.07 6.42 10.47
CA GLY A 63 -10.62 6.47 9.08
C GLY A 63 -10.27 7.86 8.57
N LEU A 64 -10.41 8.90 9.40
CA LEU A 64 -10.04 10.27 9.06
C LEU A 64 -8.52 10.45 9.05
N LEU A 65 -8.04 11.34 8.18
CA LEU A 65 -6.62 11.71 8.12
C LEU A 65 -6.29 12.64 9.28
N HIS A 66 -5.28 12.28 10.07
CA HIS A 66 -4.72 13.19 11.08
C HIS A 66 -3.97 14.34 10.41
N LEU A 67 -3.90 15.48 11.10
CA LEU A 67 -3.05 16.59 10.67
C LEU A 67 -1.58 16.17 10.75
N ALA A 68 -0.81 16.51 9.71
CA ALA A 68 0.64 16.38 9.75
C ALA A 68 1.24 17.55 10.53
N GLU A 69 2.37 17.31 11.19
CA GLU A 69 3.12 18.31 11.94
C GLU A 69 4.50 18.50 11.33
N CYS A 70 4.91 19.75 11.16
CA CYS A 70 6.26 20.11 10.75
C CYS A 70 6.97 20.88 11.86
N LEU A 71 7.83 20.19 12.63
CA LEU A 71 8.56 20.78 13.76
C LEU A 71 9.41 22.02 13.36
N PRO A 72 10.14 22.04 12.22
CA PRO A 72 10.90 23.22 11.82
C PRO A 72 10.05 24.46 11.52
N CYS A 73 8.79 24.27 11.10
CA CYS A 73 7.88 25.36 10.75
C CYS A 73 6.83 25.64 11.82
N ASP A 74 6.78 24.83 12.89
CA ASP A 74 5.77 24.86 13.94
C ASP A 74 4.34 24.94 13.38
N LEU A 75 4.05 24.09 12.38
CA LEU A 75 2.78 24.10 11.65
C LEU A 75 2.12 22.73 11.64
N TYR A 76 0.82 22.72 11.94
CA TYR A 76 -0.10 21.62 11.64
C TYR A 76 -0.85 21.86 10.33
N PHE A 77 -0.94 20.86 9.47
CA PHE A 77 -1.61 21.00 8.17
C PHE A 77 -2.37 19.74 7.76
N ALA A 78 -3.43 19.96 6.97
CA ALA A 78 -4.24 18.88 6.43
C ALA A 78 -3.49 18.12 5.33
N ILE A 79 -3.69 16.81 5.29
CA ILE A 79 -3.07 15.92 4.31
C ILE A 79 -4.11 15.60 3.24
N ARG A 80 -3.76 15.72 1.96
CA ARG A 80 -4.58 15.16 0.87
C ARG A 80 -4.07 13.75 0.56
N PRO A 81 -4.95 12.80 0.21
CA PRO A 81 -4.53 11.44 -0.12
C PRO A 81 -3.43 11.36 -1.19
N ASP A 82 -3.47 12.26 -2.18
CA ASP A 82 -2.49 12.34 -3.28
C ASP A 82 -1.13 12.91 -2.87
N ASP A 83 -1.01 13.47 -1.67
CA ASP A 83 0.26 14.04 -1.15
C ASP A 83 1.11 13.00 -0.41
N ILE A 84 0.57 11.79 -0.17
CA ILE A 84 1.24 10.73 0.58
C ILE A 84 2.18 9.97 -0.35
N ARG A 85 3.47 9.93 0.01
CA ARG A 85 4.51 9.22 -0.75
C ARG A 85 5.37 8.34 0.15
N ILE A 86 6.05 7.37 -0.45
CA ILE A 86 7.10 6.61 0.23
C ILE A 86 8.38 7.48 0.23
N GLY A 87 9.04 7.61 1.37
CA GLY A 87 10.31 8.30 1.49
C GLY A 87 10.89 8.24 2.91
N GLU A 88 12.08 8.78 3.07
CA GLU A 88 12.71 8.97 4.39
C GLU A 88 12.17 10.28 5.00
N PRO A 89 11.34 10.23 6.05
CA PRO A 89 10.98 11.42 6.81
C PRO A 89 12.22 11.93 7.54
N VAL A 90 12.42 13.25 7.53
CA VAL A 90 13.56 13.93 8.16
C VAL A 90 13.13 14.56 9.48
#